data_AF-A0AAN7UJU5-F1
#
_entry.id   AF-A0AAN7UJU5-F1
#
_cell.length_a   1.000
_cell.length_b   1.000
_cell.length_c   1.000
_cell.angle_alpha   90.00
_cell.angle_beta   90.00
_cell.angle_gamma   90.00
#
_symmetry.space_group_name_H-M   'P 1'
#
loop_
_entity.id
_entity.type
_entity.pdbx_description
1 polymer ?
#
loop_
_entity_poly.entity_id
_entity_poly.type
_entity_poly.pdbx_seq_one_letter_code
_entity_poly.pdbx_strand_id
1 'polypeptide(L)'
;MPHRGIHPRRVVPKTGRSSMSTASNEPPAEVKPKSAEKAQDTPATTPAPTNGEPQAQGEKAAPPAAPKLSNAELKAKAKAEKQARRAQAKAAQNAAPGGGSTPTSAGQSGPQVTEPKGNKAKGKPDGGRPADSGATGKAVGSKGSIPAPLPKPEGLIPECFSHLSMAKRLPITQADKDVHPTVLAIGQKMAIFGIDESIARLEATLLAFKKVIESYTTPPGNTLARHLTPHVLNPQIEYLSACRPMCFSMGNAIRWLKLQVSKIDPDVPDSEAKKLLCSSIDAFIQERIKFADVVITEKAADCVQDKSVVLVYGRSSLVEASLLLAHSKGKKFDVIIIDDPSEQKGQILAKTLIEKGIRVTYSGDFGALQSHVELANIVLLGSEGMFSNGALYGRAGTCDVAIAAKDHGKQVYTLCETINITERVSTDSLTFNEIHPDHCSSKSFRLLYDTTPSDYLSIVITEISSAQPTSVSYLLRKLEDSN
;
A
#
# COMPACT_ATOMS: atom_id res chain seq x y z
N MET A 1 67.11 -13.51 -43.97
CA MET A 1 67.00 -14.77 -44.74
C MET A 1 65.61 -15.36 -44.52
N PRO A 2 64.82 -15.63 -45.58
CA PRO A 2 63.42 -16.02 -45.48
C PRO A 2 63.13 -17.47 -45.91
N HIS A 3 61.97 -18.00 -45.53
CA HIS A 3 61.22 -19.02 -46.29
C HIS A 3 59.75 -18.58 -46.31
N ARG A 4 59.15 -18.22 -47.47
CA ARG A 4 58.52 -19.13 -48.47
C ARG A 4 57.52 -20.06 -47.76
N GLY A 5 56.20 -19.89 -47.90
CA GLY A 5 55.41 -19.88 -49.15
C GLY A 5 54.80 -21.28 -49.32
N ILE A 6 53.52 -21.49 -49.61
CA ILE A 6 52.87 -21.31 -50.93
C ILE A 6 51.35 -21.60 -50.80
N HIS A 7 50.48 -20.87 -51.51
CA HIS A 7 49.08 -21.26 -51.78
C HIS A 7 48.96 -22.17 -53.00
N PRO A 8 47.88 -22.97 -53.13
CA PRO A 8 47.16 -22.92 -54.41
C PRO A 8 45.60 -22.95 -54.34
N ARG A 9 45.01 -21.98 -55.05
CA ARG A 9 43.90 -22.09 -56.03
C ARG A 9 42.60 -22.85 -55.70
N ARG A 10 41.59 -22.06 -55.31
CA ARG A 10 40.32 -21.80 -56.04
C ARG A 10 39.98 -22.70 -57.26
N VAL A 11 38.81 -23.35 -57.23
CA VAL A 11 37.94 -23.63 -58.40
C VAL A 11 36.47 -23.40 -58.01
N VAL A 12 35.66 -22.92 -58.96
CA VAL A 12 34.21 -22.65 -58.85
C VAL A 12 33.52 -23.40 -60.00
N PRO A 13 32.28 -23.92 -59.81
CA PRO A 13 31.33 -24.03 -60.91
C PRO A 13 30.19 -23.01 -60.79
N LYS A 14 29.92 -22.29 -61.88
CA LYS A 14 28.65 -21.60 -62.15
C LYS A 14 27.84 -22.43 -63.16
N THR A 15 26.51 -22.38 -63.07
CA THR A 15 25.48 -22.37 -64.16
C THR A 15 24.13 -22.76 -63.52
N GLY A 16 22.94 -22.30 -63.94
CA GLY A 16 22.47 -21.22 -64.84
C GLY A 16 20.96 -21.04 -64.55
N ARG A 17 20.40 -19.85 -64.33
CA ARG A 17 19.83 -18.89 -65.31
C ARG A 17 18.73 -19.42 -66.26
N SER A 18 17.48 -19.01 -65.99
CA SER A 18 16.38 -18.72 -66.94
C SER A 18 15.31 -17.91 -66.15
N SER A 19 14.93 -16.65 -66.42
CA SER A 19 14.05 -16.10 -67.50
C SER A 19 12.70 -16.86 -67.62
N MET A 20 11.48 -16.28 -67.69
CA MET A 20 10.89 -14.96 -68.08
C MET A 20 9.55 -14.74 -67.29
N SER A 21 8.77 -13.63 -67.35
CA SER A 21 8.99 -12.17 -67.53
C SER A 21 7.66 -11.37 -67.30
N THR A 22 7.75 -10.08 -66.94
CA THR A 22 6.80 -8.94 -67.18
C THR A 22 5.27 -9.13 -67.37
N ALA A 23 4.47 -8.48 -66.49
CA ALA A 23 3.31 -7.58 -66.75
C ALA A 23 2.55 -7.38 -65.41
N SER A 24 2.19 -6.20 -64.89
CA SER A 24 1.57 -4.98 -65.47
C SER A 24 0.08 -5.13 -65.83
N ASN A 25 -0.83 -5.02 -64.86
CA ASN A 25 -1.85 -3.96 -64.84
C ASN A 25 -2.68 -3.89 -63.54
N GLU A 26 -3.30 -2.72 -63.30
CA GLU A 26 -4.20 -2.41 -62.19
C GLU A 26 -5.71 -2.63 -62.59
N PRO A 27 -6.74 -2.28 -61.78
CA PRO A 27 -7.88 -3.15 -61.53
C PRO A 27 -9.14 -2.85 -62.37
N PRO A 28 -10.22 -3.60 -62.15
CA PRO A 28 -11.56 -3.00 -62.15
C PRO A 28 -12.39 -3.35 -60.90
N ALA A 29 -13.48 -2.62 -60.73
CA ALA A 29 -14.34 -2.67 -59.55
C ALA A 29 -15.71 -3.35 -59.79
N GLU A 30 -16.37 -3.66 -58.67
CA GLU A 30 -17.83 -3.54 -58.45
C GLU A 30 -18.81 -4.65 -58.91
N VAL A 31 -19.95 -4.65 -58.18
CA VAL A 31 -21.28 -5.24 -58.46
C VAL A 31 -21.65 -6.62 -57.88
N LYS A 32 -22.83 -6.64 -57.23
CA LYS A 32 -23.52 -7.75 -56.53
C LYS A 32 -24.32 -8.68 -57.48
N PRO A 33 -24.76 -9.84 -56.96
CA PRO A 33 -26.20 -10.20 -56.97
C PRO A 33 -26.76 -10.25 -55.53
N LYS A 34 -28.01 -9.88 -55.19
CA LYS A 34 -29.36 -10.35 -55.63
C LYS A 34 -29.64 -11.83 -55.33
N SER A 35 -30.80 -12.31 -54.83
CA SER A 35 -31.94 -11.74 -54.04
C SER A 35 -33.07 -12.80 -53.94
N ALA A 36 -33.67 -13.05 -52.77
CA ALA A 36 -35.03 -13.59 -52.51
C ALA A 36 -35.23 -13.71 -50.96
N GLU A 37 -36.25 -13.19 -50.24
CA GLU A 37 -37.73 -13.39 -50.30
C GLU A 37 -38.12 -14.84 -49.93
N LYS A 38 -38.96 -15.20 -48.93
CA LYS A 38 -40.21 -14.68 -48.29
C LYS A 38 -40.34 -15.25 -46.85
N ALA A 39 -41.33 -14.96 -45.97
CA ALA A 39 -42.23 -13.82 -45.68
C ALA A 39 -43.08 -14.16 -44.42
N GLN A 40 -43.55 -13.14 -43.68
CA GLN A 40 -44.74 -13.10 -42.78
C GLN A 40 -44.78 -14.09 -41.56
N ASP A 41 -45.38 -13.75 -40.40
CA ASP A 41 -46.61 -12.99 -40.15
C ASP A 41 -46.58 -12.02 -38.93
N THR A 42 -47.53 -11.09 -38.92
CA THR A 42 -48.03 -10.35 -37.72
C THR A 42 -49.55 -10.25 -37.82
N PRO A 43 -50.28 -10.05 -36.70
CA PRO A 43 -50.96 -8.75 -36.60
C PRO A 43 -51.05 -8.14 -35.18
N ALA A 44 -51.26 -6.82 -35.15
CA ALA A 44 -51.72 -6.04 -33.99
C ALA A 44 -53.27 -6.19 -33.83
N THR A 45 -54.03 -5.57 -32.91
CA THR A 45 -53.95 -4.20 -32.32
C THR A 45 -54.89 -4.06 -31.10
N THR A 46 -54.75 -2.96 -30.35
CA THR A 46 -55.57 -2.41 -29.23
C THR A 46 -57.08 -2.20 -29.57
N PRO A 47 -58.01 -1.98 -28.59
CA PRO A 47 -58.17 -0.65 -27.91
C PRO A 47 -58.77 -0.63 -26.47
N ALA A 48 -58.82 0.57 -25.86
CA ALA A 48 -59.69 0.96 -24.71
C ALA A 48 -60.96 1.72 -25.24
N PRO A 49 -62.03 2.09 -24.45
CA PRO A 49 -61.97 3.26 -23.51
C PRO A 49 -63.07 3.44 -22.40
N THR A 50 -62.85 4.39 -21.44
CA THR A 50 -63.81 5.39 -20.81
C THR A 50 -65.17 4.96 -20.14
N ASN A 51 -65.90 5.72 -19.27
CA ASN A 51 -65.83 7.13 -18.78
C ASN A 51 -66.64 7.37 -17.46
N GLY A 52 -66.51 8.54 -16.79
CA GLY A 52 -67.49 9.06 -15.81
C GLY A 52 -66.99 10.13 -14.79
N GLU A 53 -67.53 11.36 -14.83
CA GLU A 53 -67.14 12.56 -14.01
C GLU A 53 -68.26 12.98 -13.00
N PRO A 54 -68.39 14.25 -12.51
CA PRO A 54 -67.43 15.20 -11.88
C PRO A 54 -67.94 15.78 -10.52
N GLN A 55 -67.07 16.45 -9.74
CA GLN A 55 -67.48 17.64 -8.94
C GLN A 55 -66.30 18.53 -8.52
N ALA A 56 -66.54 19.83 -8.36
CA ALA A 56 -65.51 20.87 -8.18
C ALA A 56 -65.63 21.59 -6.83
N GLN A 57 -64.49 22.05 -6.27
CA GLN A 57 -64.37 23.32 -5.52
C GLN A 57 -62.93 23.59 -5.01
N GLY A 58 -62.51 24.86 -5.05
CA GLY A 58 -61.61 25.43 -4.04
C GLY A 58 -60.14 25.63 -4.42
N GLU A 59 -59.81 26.78 -5.01
CA GLU A 59 -58.46 27.35 -4.89
C GLU A 59 -58.12 27.62 -3.41
N LYS A 60 -56.96 27.14 -2.95
CA LYS A 60 -56.28 27.69 -1.76
C LYS A 60 -54.80 27.84 -2.05
N ALA A 61 -54.32 29.08 -1.93
CA ALA A 61 -52.93 29.45 -2.16
C ALA A 61 -51.97 28.76 -1.18
N ALA A 62 -50.80 28.36 -1.68
CA ALA A 62 -49.68 27.97 -0.83
C ALA A 62 -49.09 29.20 -0.12
N PRO A 63 -48.62 29.07 1.14
CA PRO A 63 -48.03 30.19 1.87
C PRO A 63 -46.68 30.62 1.25
N PRO A 64 -46.32 31.92 1.31
CA PRO A 64 -45.10 32.42 0.69
C PRO A 64 -43.85 31.89 1.41
N ALA A 65 -42.87 31.44 0.63
CA ALA A 65 -41.59 30.98 1.15
C ALA A 65 -40.81 32.15 1.80
N ALA A 66 -40.31 31.94 3.01
CA ALA A 66 -39.39 32.88 3.65
C ALA A 66 -38.10 33.04 2.82
N PRO A 67 -37.54 34.26 2.71
CA PRO A 67 -36.36 34.50 1.89
C PRO A 67 -35.14 33.75 2.45
N LYS A 68 -34.56 32.86 1.62
CA LYS A 68 -33.31 32.17 1.95
C LYS A 68 -32.16 33.19 1.95
N LEU A 69 -31.67 33.52 3.15
CA LEU A 69 -30.47 34.34 3.34
C LEU A 69 -29.29 33.75 2.58
N SER A 70 -28.48 34.60 1.96
CA SER A 70 -27.32 34.20 1.19
C SER A 70 -26.21 33.63 2.08
N ASN A 71 -25.34 32.79 1.49
CA ASN A 71 -24.18 32.22 2.18
C ASN A 71 -23.19 33.30 2.70
N ALA A 72 -23.25 34.52 2.17
CA ALA A 72 -22.49 35.66 2.69
C ALA A 72 -23.06 36.18 4.01
N GLU A 73 -24.38 36.33 4.10
CA GLU A 73 -25.09 36.82 5.30
C GLU A 73 -25.03 35.82 6.45
N LEU A 74 -25.09 34.51 6.16
CA LEU A 74 -24.89 33.45 7.16
C LEU A 74 -23.47 33.48 7.75
N LYS A 75 -22.44 33.69 6.92
CA LYS A 75 -21.05 33.87 7.39
C LYS A 75 -20.86 35.17 8.17
N ALA A 76 -21.54 36.25 7.79
CA ALA A 76 -21.53 37.52 8.53
C ALA A 76 -22.15 37.36 9.92
N LYS A 77 -23.33 36.73 10.03
CA LYS A 77 -23.98 36.44 11.32
C LYS A 77 -23.12 35.55 12.22
N ALA A 78 -22.58 34.45 11.70
CA ALA A 78 -21.70 33.56 12.48
C ALA A 78 -20.42 34.26 12.99
N LYS A 79 -19.86 35.20 12.20
CA LYS A 79 -18.70 36.01 12.62
C LYS A 79 -19.08 37.03 13.70
N ALA A 80 -20.22 37.71 13.54
CA ALA A 80 -20.75 38.66 14.52
C ALA A 80 -21.08 37.97 15.86
N GLU A 81 -21.73 36.81 15.83
CA GLU A 81 -22.05 36.02 17.03
C GLU A 81 -20.78 35.55 17.77
N LYS A 82 -19.78 35.06 17.03
CA LYS A 82 -18.48 34.67 17.60
C LYS A 82 -17.71 35.86 18.18
N GLN A 83 -17.89 37.07 17.65
CA GLN A 83 -17.35 38.31 18.24
C GLN A 83 -18.14 38.75 19.48
N ALA A 84 -19.47 38.70 19.46
CA ALA A 84 -20.32 39.02 20.60
C ALA A 84 -20.03 38.08 21.79
N ARG A 85 -19.92 36.77 21.56
CA ARG A 85 -19.58 35.78 22.60
C ARG A 85 -18.16 35.99 23.17
N ARG A 86 -17.21 36.48 22.36
CA ARG A 86 -15.86 36.89 22.83
C ARG A 86 -15.89 38.20 23.61
N ALA A 87 -16.77 39.14 23.27
CA ALA A 87 -16.97 40.38 24.03
C ALA A 87 -17.63 40.10 25.39
N GLN A 88 -18.65 39.25 25.44
CA GLN A 88 -19.31 38.81 26.68
C GLN A 88 -18.34 38.05 27.61
N ALA A 89 -17.50 37.17 27.08
CA ALA A 89 -16.47 36.49 27.87
C ALA A 89 -15.44 37.47 28.48
N LYS A 90 -15.09 38.56 27.79
CA LYS A 90 -14.22 39.62 28.32
C LYS A 90 -14.92 40.54 29.32
N ALA A 91 -16.23 40.78 29.16
CA ALA A 91 -17.03 41.53 30.14
C ALA A 91 -17.18 40.75 31.46
N ALA A 92 -17.38 39.44 31.39
CA ALA A 92 -17.53 38.57 32.56
C ALA A 92 -16.25 38.45 33.43
N GLN A 93 -15.05 38.72 32.87
CA GLN A 93 -13.79 38.70 33.64
C GLN A 93 -13.52 40.00 34.42
N ASN A 94 -14.29 41.08 34.20
CA ASN A 94 -14.04 42.40 34.80
C ASN A 94 -15.11 42.82 35.84
N ALA A 95 -15.92 41.88 36.34
CA ALA A 95 -17.02 42.17 37.29
C ALA A 95 -16.86 41.37 38.61
N ALA A 96 -15.87 41.74 39.42
CA ALA A 96 -15.74 41.29 40.82
C ALA A 96 -15.08 42.38 41.69
N PRO A 97 -15.79 42.98 42.67
CA PRO A 97 -15.21 43.99 43.57
C PRO A 97 -14.88 43.46 44.97
N GLY A 98 -13.66 43.75 45.45
CA GLY A 98 -13.27 43.75 46.88
C GLY A 98 -12.76 42.42 47.47
N GLY A 99 -11.61 42.37 48.16
CA GLY A 99 -10.61 43.43 48.36
C GLY A 99 -9.44 43.04 49.28
N GLY A 100 -8.33 43.81 49.19
CA GLY A 100 -7.16 43.79 50.10
C GLY A 100 -6.11 42.68 49.87
N SER A 101 -4.79 42.91 49.93
CA SER A 101 -4.01 44.16 49.90
C SER A 101 -2.51 43.85 49.60
N THR A 102 -1.97 44.41 48.52
CA THR A 102 -0.62 45.04 48.29
C THR A 102 0.61 44.75 49.19
N PRO A 103 1.86 45.05 48.74
CA PRO A 103 2.47 44.92 47.39
C PRO A 103 3.98 44.54 47.39
N THR A 104 4.59 44.21 46.22
CA THR A 104 5.96 44.71 45.88
C THR A 104 6.27 44.70 44.37
N SER A 105 7.11 45.67 43.96
CA SER A 105 7.72 45.99 42.63
C SER A 105 7.83 44.88 41.56
N ALA A 106 7.59 45.07 40.26
CA ALA A 106 7.79 46.19 39.30
C ALA A 106 9.18 46.27 38.61
N GLY A 107 9.18 46.23 37.26
CA GLY A 107 10.32 46.52 36.37
C GLY A 107 11.36 45.38 36.21
N GLN A 108 12.08 45.23 35.08
CA GLN A 108 12.08 45.97 33.81
C GLN A 108 12.61 45.10 32.65
N SER A 109 12.46 45.59 31.43
CA SER A 109 12.85 45.00 30.13
C SER A 109 14.35 45.08 29.81
N GLY A 110 14.84 44.20 28.92
CA GLY A 110 15.94 44.55 27.98
C GLY A 110 17.03 43.48 27.79
N PRO A 111 17.46 43.15 26.55
CA PRO A 111 18.44 42.10 26.28
C PRO A 111 19.85 42.65 25.99
N GLN A 112 20.90 41.85 26.25
CA GLN A 112 22.17 42.03 25.53
C GLN A 112 23.01 40.74 25.38
N VAL A 113 23.74 40.71 24.27
CA VAL A 113 24.61 39.64 23.76
C VAL A 113 26.02 39.76 24.32
N THR A 114 26.71 38.64 24.60
CA THR A 114 28.14 38.42 24.25
C THR A 114 28.61 36.99 24.55
N GLU A 115 29.68 36.57 23.87
CA GLU A 115 30.14 35.18 23.69
C GLU A 115 31.56 34.98 24.32
N PRO A 116 32.41 33.97 24.00
CA PRO A 116 32.75 32.93 24.99
C PRO A 116 34.24 32.84 25.41
N LYS A 117 34.51 32.03 26.46
CA LYS A 117 35.80 31.44 26.87
C LYS A 117 35.51 30.12 27.62
N GLY A 118 36.32 29.06 27.63
CA GLY A 118 37.61 28.78 26.96
C GLY A 118 38.29 27.56 27.60
N ASN A 119 38.88 26.69 26.77
CA ASN A 119 39.55 25.40 27.08
C ASN A 119 40.26 25.21 28.45
N LYS A 120 40.29 23.96 28.93
CA LYS A 120 41.55 23.27 29.28
C LYS A 120 41.46 21.74 29.32
N ALA A 121 42.54 21.08 28.91
CA ALA A 121 42.71 19.63 28.88
C ALA A 121 43.99 19.20 29.64
N LYS A 122 44.00 17.96 30.16
CA LYS A 122 45.11 17.08 30.61
C LYS A 122 44.46 15.92 31.39
N GLY A 123 44.99 14.70 31.48
CA GLY A 123 46.19 14.08 30.90
C GLY A 123 46.40 12.72 31.59
N LYS A 124 46.82 11.68 30.85
CA LYS A 124 47.05 10.32 31.36
C LYS A 124 48.36 10.24 32.18
N PRO A 125 48.53 9.24 33.07
CA PRO A 125 49.55 8.22 32.76
C PRO A 125 49.10 6.77 33.08
N ASP A 126 50.06 5.85 33.10
CA ASP A 126 49.92 4.42 32.79
C ASP A 126 50.37 3.49 33.95
N GLY A 127 50.09 2.19 33.83
CA GLY A 127 50.90 1.11 34.44
C GLY A 127 50.32 0.30 35.59
N GLY A 128 50.47 -1.04 35.49
CA GLY A 128 50.70 -1.92 36.66
C GLY A 128 49.64 -2.98 37.01
N ARG A 129 49.90 -4.25 36.65
CA ARG A 129 49.48 -5.42 37.46
C ARG A 129 50.59 -5.74 38.46
N PRO A 130 50.27 -6.36 39.62
CA PRO A 130 50.55 -7.79 39.73
C PRO A 130 49.37 -8.59 40.34
N ALA A 131 49.61 -9.83 40.75
CA ALA A 131 48.60 -10.87 40.97
C ALA A 131 48.47 -11.33 42.43
N ASP A 132 47.36 -12.06 42.65
CA ASP A 132 47.15 -13.15 43.60
C ASP A 132 47.00 -12.86 45.12
N SER A 133 45.91 -13.40 45.67
CA SER A 133 45.82 -14.19 46.91
C SER A 133 44.51 -13.98 47.69
N GLY A 134 44.08 -15.03 48.41
CA GLY A 134 43.29 -14.88 49.65
C GLY A 134 41.76 -14.99 49.53
N ALA A 135 41.21 -16.12 49.97
CA ALA A 135 39.78 -16.28 50.17
C ALA A 135 39.26 -15.55 51.43
N THR A 136 38.00 -15.12 51.43
CA THR A 136 36.96 -15.57 52.41
C THR A 136 35.61 -14.91 52.14
N GLY A 137 34.53 -15.61 52.46
CA GLY A 137 33.19 -15.30 51.95
C GLY A 137 32.43 -14.15 52.61
N LYS A 138 31.34 -13.76 51.94
CA LYS A 138 30.00 -13.63 52.53
C LYS A 138 28.94 -13.54 51.43
N ALA A 139 27.83 -14.24 51.62
CA ALA A 139 26.67 -14.11 50.74
C ALA A 139 25.95 -12.77 50.98
N VAL A 140 25.77 -11.98 49.92
CA VAL A 140 24.88 -10.81 49.90
C VAL A 140 24.13 -10.85 48.56
N GLY A 141 22.82 -10.62 48.61
CA GLY A 141 21.90 -10.99 47.52
C GLY A 141 22.16 -10.30 46.18
N SER A 142 21.93 -11.04 45.10
CA SER A 142 21.94 -10.51 43.74
C SER A 142 20.79 -9.53 43.54
N LYS A 143 21.07 -8.22 43.68
CA LYS A 143 20.26 -7.22 42.99
C LYS A 143 20.37 -7.51 41.49
N GLY A 144 19.26 -7.89 40.87
CA GLY A 144 19.22 -8.20 39.45
C GLY A 144 19.76 -7.02 38.65
N SER A 145 20.88 -7.23 37.95
CA SER A 145 21.40 -6.26 37.01
C SER A 145 20.37 -6.09 35.89
N ILE A 146 19.75 -4.92 35.84
CA ILE A 146 18.96 -4.49 34.68
C ILE A 146 19.87 -4.68 33.45
N PRO A 147 19.47 -5.46 32.43
CA PRO A 147 20.25 -5.56 31.21
C PRO A 147 20.46 -4.15 30.67
N ALA A 148 21.72 -3.75 30.47
CA ALA A 148 22.02 -2.47 29.84
C ALA A 148 21.24 -2.38 28.51
N PRO A 149 20.68 -1.20 28.17
CA PRO A 149 20.02 -1.05 26.88
C PRO A 149 20.96 -1.54 25.77
N LEU A 150 20.45 -2.41 24.90
CA LEU A 150 21.15 -2.80 23.68
C LEU A 150 21.64 -1.51 23.00
N PRO A 151 22.92 -1.41 22.60
CA PRO A 151 23.40 -0.21 21.95
C PRO A 151 22.53 0.01 20.71
N LYS A 152 21.88 1.18 20.64
CA LYS A 152 21.20 1.59 19.43
C LYS A 152 22.23 1.56 18.28
N PRO A 153 21.84 1.20 17.05
CA PRO A 153 22.68 1.38 15.87
C PRO A 153 22.80 2.86 15.48
N GLU A 154 23.18 3.72 16.43
CA GLU A 154 23.54 5.12 16.20
C GLU A 154 24.83 5.15 15.36
N GLY A 155 24.70 5.49 14.08
CA GLY A 155 25.83 5.66 13.14
C GLY A 155 25.94 4.65 11.98
N LEU A 156 25.00 3.70 11.79
CA LEU A 156 24.99 2.86 10.58
C LEU A 156 24.34 3.55 9.38
N ILE A 157 23.33 4.39 9.61
CA ILE A 157 22.54 5.07 8.57
C ILE A 157 22.95 6.55 8.54
N PRO A 158 23.29 7.13 7.37
CA PRO A 158 23.59 8.56 7.26
C PRO A 158 22.39 9.43 7.67
N GLU A 159 22.67 10.63 8.19
CA GLU A 159 21.64 11.52 8.75
C GLU A 159 20.50 11.87 7.76
N CYS A 160 20.82 12.02 6.47
CA CYS A 160 19.85 12.25 5.39
C CYS A 160 18.87 11.09 5.13
N PHE A 161 19.08 9.93 5.75
CA PHE A 161 18.20 8.76 5.72
C PHE A 161 17.67 8.40 7.12
N SER A 162 17.90 9.24 8.13
CA SER A 162 17.50 8.96 9.53
C SER A 162 15.98 8.91 9.75
N HIS A 163 15.19 9.45 8.82
CA HIS A 163 13.73 9.33 8.80
C HIS A 163 13.25 7.96 8.31
N LEU A 164 14.11 7.19 7.63
CA LEU A 164 13.73 5.87 7.13
C LEU A 164 13.55 4.87 8.25
N SER A 165 12.50 4.08 8.11
CA SER A 165 12.07 3.12 9.11
C SER A 165 12.67 1.74 8.87
N MET A 166 12.74 0.90 9.90
CA MET A 166 13.34 -0.43 9.86
C MET A 166 12.60 -1.35 10.82
N ALA A 167 12.37 -2.61 10.42
CA ALA A 167 11.82 -3.65 11.29
C ALA A 167 12.70 -3.88 12.53
N LYS A 168 12.08 -4.02 13.70
CA LYS A 168 12.74 -4.24 14.99
C LYS A 168 12.28 -5.57 15.59
N ARG A 169 13.23 -6.46 15.83
CA ARG A 169 13.02 -7.76 16.48
C ARG A 169 12.88 -7.60 17.99
N LEU A 170 11.76 -7.03 18.42
CA LEU A 170 11.45 -6.77 19.82
C LEU A 170 11.33 -8.09 20.61
N PRO A 171 12.10 -8.31 21.69
CA PRO A 171 11.87 -9.39 22.62
C PRO A 171 10.49 -9.28 23.28
N ILE A 172 9.85 -10.42 23.59
CA ILE A 172 8.53 -10.46 24.26
C ILE A 172 8.55 -9.67 25.58
N THR A 173 9.67 -9.68 26.29
CA THR A 173 9.88 -8.96 27.56
C THR A 173 9.89 -7.43 27.43
N GLN A 174 9.95 -6.88 26.21
CA GLN A 174 9.90 -5.44 25.95
C GLN A 174 8.52 -4.98 25.44
N ALA A 175 7.58 -5.90 25.21
CA ALA A 175 6.21 -5.55 24.86
C ALA A 175 5.45 -5.05 26.09
N ASP A 176 4.44 -4.19 25.87
CA ASP A 176 3.53 -3.80 26.94
C ASP A 176 2.71 -5.03 27.39
N LYS A 177 2.34 -5.06 28.67
CA LYS A 177 1.48 -6.10 29.26
C LYS A 177 0.08 -6.12 28.65
N ASP A 178 -0.36 -4.97 28.14
CA ASP A 178 -1.66 -4.82 27.48
C ASP A 178 -1.66 -5.35 26.03
N VAL A 179 -0.52 -5.79 25.49
CA VAL A 179 -0.45 -6.40 24.15
C VAL A 179 -0.89 -7.86 24.20
N HIS A 180 -1.92 -8.19 23.42
CA HIS A 180 -2.54 -9.50 23.39
C HIS A 180 -1.60 -10.56 22.75
N PRO A 181 -1.52 -11.81 23.28
CA PRO A 181 -0.55 -12.82 22.82
C PRO A 181 -0.59 -13.14 21.32
N THR A 182 -1.75 -13.05 20.67
CA THR A 182 -1.83 -13.24 19.20
C THR A 182 -1.17 -12.08 18.45
N VAL A 183 -1.28 -10.85 18.95
CA VAL A 183 -0.63 -9.67 18.37
C VAL A 183 0.89 -9.74 18.56
N LEU A 184 1.36 -10.18 19.73
CA LEU A 184 2.78 -10.45 20.00
C LEU A 184 3.37 -11.40 18.95
N ALA A 185 2.75 -12.57 18.75
CA ALA A 185 3.21 -13.56 17.79
C ALA A 185 3.24 -13.04 16.33
N ILE A 186 2.29 -12.18 15.96
CA ILE A 186 2.22 -11.61 14.60
C ILE A 186 3.25 -10.50 14.42
N GLY A 187 3.44 -9.61 15.40
CA GLY A 187 4.50 -8.59 15.35
C GLY A 187 5.88 -9.21 15.20
N GLN A 188 6.15 -10.31 15.92
CA GLN A 188 7.37 -11.10 15.74
C GLN A 188 7.52 -11.66 14.31
N LYS A 189 6.46 -12.28 13.76
CA LYS A 189 6.47 -12.80 12.38
C LYS A 189 6.70 -11.70 11.34
N MET A 190 6.13 -10.51 11.53
CA MET A 190 6.38 -9.35 10.65
C MET A 190 7.83 -8.86 10.76
N ALA A 191 8.39 -8.78 11.98
CA ALA A 191 9.76 -8.30 12.22
C ALA A 191 10.87 -9.25 11.71
N ILE A 192 10.55 -10.53 11.47
CA ILE A 192 11.45 -11.50 10.83
C ILE A 192 11.10 -11.77 9.36
N PHE A 193 10.21 -10.97 8.75
CA PHE A 193 9.76 -11.13 7.36
C PHE A 193 9.08 -12.48 7.05
N GLY A 194 8.63 -13.21 8.08
CA GLY A 194 7.88 -14.47 7.94
C GLY A 194 6.43 -14.27 7.48
N ILE A 195 5.91 -13.04 7.56
CA ILE A 195 4.73 -12.58 6.82
C ILE A 195 5.12 -11.23 6.23
N ASP A 196 5.38 -11.20 4.92
CA ASP A 196 5.98 -10.02 4.25
C ASP A 196 5.01 -9.25 3.35
N GLU A 197 4.25 -9.95 2.48
CA GLU A 197 3.30 -9.31 1.55
C GLU A 197 2.21 -8.53 2.31
N SER A 198 1.92 -7.31 1.84
CA SER A 198 1.01 -6.34 2.48
C SER A 198 -0.37 -6.91 2.85
N ILE A 199 -0.99 -7.68 1.95
CA ILE A 199 -2.30 -8.30 2.20
C ILE A 199 -2.24 -9.43 3.24
N ALA A 200 -1.21 -10.28 3.20
CA ALA A 200 -1.02 -11.33 4.20
C ALA A 200 -0.79 -10.73 5.61
N ARG A 201 -0.10 -9.59 5.68
CA ARG A 201 0.07 -8.79 6.91
C ARG A 201 -1.27 -8.22 7.40
N LEU A 202 -2.06 -7.62 6.50
CA LEU A 202 -3.41 -7.11 6.81
C LEU A 202 -4.33 -8.21 7.36
N GLU A 203 -4.45 -9.34 6.66
CA GLU A 203 -5.35 -10.43 7.04
C GLU A 203 -4.97 -11.00 8.42
N ALA A 204 -3.67 -11.23 8.66
CA ALA A 204 -3.18 -11.66 9.97
C ALA A 204 -3.54 -10.65 11.07
N THR A 205 -3.36 -9.35 10.84
CA THR A 205 -3.71 -8.29 11.80
C THR A 205 -5.22 -8.23 12.09
N LEU A 206 -6.08 -8.37 11.09
CA LEU A 206 -7.53 -8.40 11.29
C LEU A 206 -7.98 -9.61 12.11
N LEU A 207 -7.44 -10.80 11.80
CA LEU A 207 -7.68 -12.01 12.60
C LEU A 207 -7.13 -11.90 14.03
N ALA A 208 -6.04 -11.14 14.24
CA ALA A 208 -5.54 -10.82 15.57
C ALA A 208 -6.50 -9.93 16.34
N PHE A 209 -6.98 -8.85 15.72
CA PHE A 209 -7.91 -7.90 16.34
C PHE A 209 -9.27 -8.53 16.64
N LYS A 210 -9.75 -9.47 15.82
CA LYS A 210 -10.92 -10.28 16.15
C LYS A 210 -10.73 -11.01 17.48
N LYS A 211 -9.59 -11.69 17.71
CA LYS A 211 -9.30 -12.33 19.01
C LYS A 211 -9.14 -11.34 20.17
N VAL A 212 -8.58 -10.15 19.91
CA VAL A 212 -8.50 -9.05 20.91
C VAL A 212 -9.91 -8.61 21.32
N ILE A 213 -10.81 -8.39 20.36
CA ILE A 213 -12.20 -8.00 20.62
C ILE A 213 -12.95 -9.13 21.33
N GLU A 214 -12.78 -10.38 20.92
CA GLU A 214 -13.37 -11.57 21.56
C GLU A 214 -12.93 -11.72 23.04
N SER A 215 -11.67 -11.43 23.37
CA SER A 215 -11.13 -11.48 24.74
C SER A 215 -11.42 -10.24 25.58
N TYR A 216 -11.75 -9.10 24.98
CA TYR A 216 -12.01 -7.84 25.68
C TYR A 216 -13.25 -7.88 26.59
N THR A 217 -13.16 -7.25 27.76
CA THR A 217 -14.28 -7.00 28.69
C THR A 217 -14.27 -5.53 29.08
N THR A 218 -15.41 -4.85 29.02
CA THR A 218 -15.49 -3.43 29.35
C THR A 218 -15.31 -3.17 30.85
N PRO A 219 -14.39 -2.28 31.25
CA PRO A 219 -14.26 -1.90 32.66
C PRO A 219 -15.52 -1.19 33.18
N PRO A 220 -15.87 -1.38 34.47
CA PRO A 220 -17.05 -0.74 35.05
C PRO A 220 -17.00 0.79 34.91
N GLY A 221 -18.15 1.40 34.58
CA GLY A 221 -18.27 2.84 34.35
C GLY A 221 -17.86 3.32 32.95
N ASN A 222 -17.43 2.44 32.06
CA ASN A 222 -17.14 2.75 30.66
C ASN A 222 -18.17 2.09 29.71
N THR A 223 -18.26 2.64 28.50
CA THR A 223 -18.93 2.02 27.33
C THR A 223 -17.88 1.42 26.40
N LEU A 224 -18.16 0.28 25.76
CA LEU A 224 -17.25 -0.39 24.83
C LEU A 224 -16.63 0.56 23.80
N ALA A 225 -17.43 1.35 23.08
CA ALA A 225 -16.96 2.24 22.02
C ALA A 225 -15.91 3.27 22.47
N ARG A 226 -16.09 3.84 23.68
CA ARG A 226 -15.18 4.84 24.27
C ARG A 226 -13.86 4.24 24.75
N HIS A 227 -13.86 3.00 25.23
CA HIS A 227 -12.69 2.39 25.86
C HIS A 227 -11.87 1.50 24.90
N LEU A 228 -12.54 0.74 24.03
CA LEU A 228 -11.92 -0.26 23.15
C LEU A 228 -10.85 0.34 22.24
N THR A 229 -11.10 1.48 21.61
CA THR A 229 -10.12 2.11 20.70
C THR A 229 -8.87 2.63 21.44
N PRO A 230 -8.98 3.54 22.43
CA PRO A 230 -7.79 4.15 23.05
C PRO A 230 -7.00 3.21 23.96
N HIS A 231 -7.65 2.29 24.68
CA HIS A 231 -6.99 1.49 25.72
C HIS A 231 -6.73 0.03 25.32
N VAL A 232 -7.39 -0.48 24.27
CA VAL A 232 -7.21 -1.87 23.86
C VAL A 232 -6.55 -1.94 22.49
N LEU A 233 -7.13 -1.31 21.46
CA LEU A 233 -6.64 -1.39 20.09
C LEU A 233 -5.35 -0.59 19.85
N ASN A 234 -5.24 0.64 20.39
CA ASN A 234 -4.05 1.47 20.20
C ASN A 234 -2.74 0.78 20.67
N PRO A 235 -2.64 0.19 21.88
CA PRO A 235 -1.44 -0.56 22.29
C PRO A 235 -1.06 -1.69 21.32
N GLN A 236 -2.04 -2.39 20.72
CA GLN A 236 -1.77 -3.41 19.71
C GLN A 236 -1.16 -2.81 18.44
N ILE A 237 -1.72 -1.69 17.97
CA ILE A 237 -1.29 -0.99 16.75
C ILE A 237 0.11 -0.41 16.93
N GLU A 238 0.38 0.18 18.09
CA GLU A 238 1.68 0.75 18.46
C GLU A 238 2.75 -0.35 18.53
N TYR A 239 2.46 -1.49 19.15
CA TYR A 239 3.36 -2.65 19.15
C TYR A 239 3.64 -3.17 17.73
N LEU A 240 2.61 -3.38 16.91
CA LEU A 240 2.79 -3.84 15.52
C LEU A 240 3.65 -2.86 14.72
N SER A 241 3.37 -1.56 14.83
CA SER A 241 4.16 -0.51 14.16
C SER A 241 5.59 -0.38 14.69
N ALA A 242 5.84 -0.75 15.94
CA ALA A 242 7.18 -0.79 16.53
C ALA A 242 7.98 -2.04 16.08
N CYS A 243 7.30 -3.18 15.87
CA CYS A 243 7.88 -4.38 15.27
C CYS A 243 8.24 -4.18 13.79
N ARG A 244 7.31 -3.64 12.99
CA ARG A 244 7.56 -3.31 11.58
C ARG A 244 6.61 -2.19 11.09
N PRO A 245 7.09 -1.21 10.31
CA PRO A 245 6.26 -0.16 9.72
C PRO A 245 5.02 -0.73 9.00
N MET A 246 3.84 -0.18 9.30
CA MET A 246 2.57 -0.66 8.73
C MET A 246 2.49 -0.38 7.23
N CYS A 247 2.06 -1.36 6.43
CA CYS A 247 1.68 -1.15 5.04
C CYS A 247 0.38 -0.32 4.93
N PHE A 248 0.12 0.25 3.74
CA PHE A 248 -1.05 1.11 3.52
C PHE A 248 -2.38 0.40 3.80
N SER A 249 -2.51 -0.86 3.38
CA SER A 249 -3.65 -1.73 3.67
C SER A 249 -3.94 -1.89 5.16
N MET A 250 -2.92 -2.17 5.99
CA MET A 250 -3.07 -2.22 7.45
C MET A 250 -3.57 -0.87 8.01
N GLY A 251 -2.98 0.25 7.58
CA GLY A 251 -3.39 1.59 8.03
C GLY A 251 -4.84 1.93 7.64
N ASN A 252 -5.23 1.61 6.41
CA ASN A 252 -6.58 1.82 5.90
C ASN A 252 -7.62 0.96 6.65
N ALA A 253 -7.32 -0.32 6.89
CA ALA A 253 -8.22 -1.21 7.64
C ALA A 253 -8.30 -0.84 9.13
N ILE A 254 -7.21 -0.35 9.74
CA ILE A 254 -7.24 0.21 11.10
C ILE A 254 -8.14 1.46 11.17
N ARG A 255 -8.06 2.37 10.19
CA ARG A 255 -8.95 3.53 10.07
C ARG A 255 -10.42 3.10 9.99
N TRP A 256 -10.72 2.13 9.12
CA TRP A 256 -12.06 1.55 8.97
C TRP A 256 -12.55 0.89 10.27
N LEU A 257 -11.74 0.07 10.94
CA LEU A 257 -12.15 -0.62 12.17
C LEU A 257 -12.43 0.37 13.30
N LYS A 258 -11.60 1.42 13.46
CA LYS A 258 -11.85 2.50 14.43
C LYS A 258 -13.16 3.24 14.13
N LEU A 259 -13.48 3.45 12.85
CA LEU A 259 -14.77 4.01 12.44
C LEU A 259 -15.93 3.08 12.82
N GLN A 260 -15.83 1.76 12.57
CA GLN A 260 -16.87 0.81 12.98
C GLN A 260 -17.09 0.81 14.50
N VAL A 261 -16.02 0.81 15.31
CA VAL A 261 -16.12 0.93 16.78
C VAL A 261 -16.84 2.22 17.20
N SER A 262 -16.62 3.34 16.48
CA SER A 262 -17.30 4.61 16.76
C SER A 262 -18.77 4.67 16.32
N LYS A 263 -19.19 3.78 15.40
CA LYS A 263 -20.58 3.65 14.92
C LYS A 263 -21.46 2.78 15.84
N ILE A 264 -20.89 2.16 16.89
CA ILE A 264 -21.64 1.33 17.86
C ILE A 264 -22.47 2.22 18.78
N ASP A 265 -23.76 1.92 18.86
CA ASP A 265 -24.70 2.54 19.79
C ASP A 265 -24.37 2.13 21.25
N PRO A 266 -24.20 3.08 22.20
CA PRO A 266 -23.99 2.78 23.62
C PRO A 266 -25.05 1.90 24.29
N ASP A 267 -26.27 1.86 23.76
CA ASP A 267 -27.37 1.06 24.33
C ASP A 267 -27.30 -0.43 23.93
N VAL A 268 -26.45 -0.79 22.96
CA VAL A 268 -26.26 -2.19 22.52
C VAL A 268 -25.40 -2.96 23.54
N PRO A 269 -25.82 -4.15 24.00
CA PRO A 269 -25.03 -4.96 24.92
C PRO A 269 -23.65 -5.34 24.36
N ASP A 270 -22.61 -5.26 25.18
CA ASP A 270 -21.22 -5.58 24.83
C ASP A 270 -21.06 -6.92 24.07
N SER A 271 -21.84 -7.95 24.42
CA SER A 271 -21.80 -9.26 23.76
C SER A 271 -22.24 -9.17 22.29
N GLU A 272 -23.25 -8.34 21.99
CA GLU A 272 -23.76 -8.14 20.64
C GLU A 272 -22.87 -7.17 19.86
N ALA A 273 -22.41 -6.09 20.48
CA ALA A 273 -21.43 -5.17 19.91
C ALA A 273 -20.13 -5.90 19.50
N LYS A 274 -19.62 -6.81 20.32
CA LYS A 274 -18.46 -7.66 19.99
C LYS A 274 -18.74 -8.59 18.82
N LYS A 275 -19.89 -9.27 18.80
CA LYS A 275 -20.29 -10.13 17.66
C LYS A 275 -20.38 -9.33 16.37
N LEU A 276 -21.03 -8.17 16.40
CA LEU A 276 -21.16 -7.26 15.26
C LEU A 276 -19.79 -6.85 14.70
N LEU A 277 -18.85 -6.45 15.56
CA LEU A 277 -17.48 -6.12 15.16
C LEU A 277 -16.75 -7.32 14.54
N CYS A 278 -16.84 -8.50 15.14
CA CYS A 278 -16.20 -9.70 14.60
C CYS A 278 -16.79 -10.09 13.23
N SER A 279 -18.12 -10.07 13.08
CA SER A 279 -18.79 -10.30 11.80
C SER A 279 -18.45 -9.25 10.75
N SER A 280 -18.29 -7.98 11.16
CA SER A 280 -17.83 -6.90 10.26
C SER A 280 -16.40 -7.15 9.77
N ILE A 281 -15.50 -7.64 10.64
CA ILE A 281 -14.14 -8.02 10.27
C ILE A 281 -14.15 -9.21 9.31
N ASP A 282 -14.95 -10.24 9.56
CA ASP A 282 -15.07 -11.40 8.68
C ASP A 282 -15.60 -11.00 7.28
N ALA A 283 -16.63 -10.14 7.23
CA ALA A 283 -17.15 -9.58 5.98
C ALA A 283 -16.08 -8.75 5.24
N PHE A 284 -15.33 -7.90 5.95
CA PHE A 284 -14.25 -7.11 5.36
C PHE A 284 -13.15 -8.00 4.75
N ILE A 285 -12.73 -9.08 5.43
CA ILE A 285 -11.76 -10.04 4.87
C ILE A 285 -12.34 -10.70 3.62
N GLN A 286 -13.60 -11.12 3.65
CA GLN A 286 -14.21 -11.81 2.51
C GLN A 286 -14.37 -10.89 1.29
N GLU A 287 -14.84 -9.66 1.47
CA GLU A 287 -15.13 -8.72 0.38
C GLU A 287 -13.90 -7.96 -0.11
N ARG A 288 -13.09 -7.41 0.81
CA ARG A 288 -11.99 -6.50 0.49
C ARG A 288 -10.63 -7.18 0.33
N ILE A 289 -10.55 -8.48 0.63
CA ILE A 289 -9.36 -9.30 0.41
C ILE A 289 -9.68 -10.47 -0.52
N LYS A 290 -10.52 -11.42 -0.10
CA LYS A 290 -10.71 -12.68 -0.85
C LYS A 290 -11.44 -12.50 -2.18
N PHE A 291 -12.52 -11.73 -2.22
CA PHE A 291 -13.22 -11.44 -3.47
C PHE A 291 -12.39 -10.54 -4.39
N ALA A 292 -11.65 -9.58 -3.82
CA ALA A 292 -10.76 -8.73 -4.59
C ALA A 292 -9.65 -9.53 -5.31
N ASP A 293 -8.99 -10.45 -4.60
CA ASP A 293 -7.99 -11.38 -5.12
C ASP A 293 -8.51 -12.18 -6.33
N VAL A 294 -9.70 -12.80 -6.20
CA VAL A 294 -10.34 -13.56 -7.29
C VAL A 294 -10.60 -12.68 -8.52
N VAL A 295 -11.22 -11.51 -8.34
CA VAL A 295 -11.61 -10.64 -9.46
C VAL A 295 -10.40 -10.01 -10.17
N ILE A 296 -9.34 -9.65 -9.43
CA ILE A 296 -8.09 -9.16 -10.02
C ILE A 296 -7.40 -10.29 -10.79
N THR A 297 -7.32 -11.47 -10.19
CA THR A 297 -6.75 -12.69 -10.79
C THR A 297 -7.45 -13.07 -12.09
N GLU A 298 -8.79 -13.00 -12.14
CA GLU A 298 -9.56 -13.24 -13.38
C GLU A 298 -9.22 -12.24 -14.49
N LYS A 299 -9.27 -10.93 -14.19
CA LYS A 299 -8.98 -9.85 -15.16
C LYS A 299 -7.53 -9.90 -15.67
N ALA A 300 -6.58 -10.19 -14.79
CA ALA A 300 -5.17 -10.32 -15.13
C ALA A 300 -4.89 -11.57 -15.96
N ALA A 301 -5.49 -12.71 -15.60
CA ALA A 301 -5.42 -13.94 -16.40
C ALA A 301 -6.01 -13.75 -17.80
N ASP A 302 -7.02 -12.88 -17.96
CA ASP A 302 -7.61 -12.57 -19.27
C ASP A 302 -6.69 -11.71 -20.16
N CYS A 303 -5.81 -10.89 -19.57
CA CYS A 303 -4.81 -10.11 -20.31
C CYS A 303 -3.67 -10.95 -20.91
N VAL A 304 -3.40 -12.15 -20.37
CA VAL A 304 -2.42 -13.10 -20.94
C VAL A 304 -2.95 -13.67 -22.26
N GLN A 305 -2.14 -13.68 -23.32
CA GLN A 305 -2.53 -14.18 -24.64
C GLN A 305 -1.94 -15.58 -24.92
N ASP A 306 -2.60 -16.37 -25.78
CA ASP A 306 -2.03 -17.65 -26.23
C ASP A 306 -0.77 -17.41 -27.07
N LYS A 307 0.25 -18.24 -26.84
CA LYS A 307 1.61 -18.18 -27.39
C LYS A 307 2.35 -16.86 -27.09
N SER A 308 2.00 -16.19 -26.00
CA SER A 308 2.72 -15.01 -25.52
C SER A 308 3.80 -15.33 -24.49
N VAL A 309 4.69 -14.37 -24.27
CA VAL A 309 5.70 -14.35 -23.21
C VAL A 309 5.32 -13.28 -22.20
N VAL A 310 5.17 -13.67 -20.93
CA VAL A 310 4.82 -12.77 -19.83
C VAL A 310 6.05 -12.54 -18.96
N LEU A 311 6.47 -11.28 -18.79
CA LEU A 311 7.55 -10.94 -17.86
C LEU A 311 6.97 -10.52 -16.50
N VAL A 312 7.58 -11.00 -15.43
CA VAL A 312 7.20 -10.69 -14.04
C VAL A 312 8.45 -10.36 -13.21
N TYR A 313 8.23 -9.64 -12.11
CA TYR A 313 9.29 -9.27 -11.17
C TYR A 313 9.09 -9.92 -9.79
N GLY A 314 10.13 -10.60 -9.29
CA GLY A 314 10.16 -11.29 -8.01
C GLY A 314 9.04 -12.32 -7.86
N ARG A 315 8.28 -12.20 -6.77
CA ARG A 315 7.05 -12.96 -6.51
C ARG A 315 5.99 -12.05 -5.89
N SER A 316 4.77 -12.17 -6.39
CA SER A 316 3.55 -11.56 -5.84
C SER A 316 2.43 -12.60 -5.92
N SER A 317 1.65 -12.76 -4.85
CA SER A 317 0.57 -13.76 -4.81
C SER A 317 -0.49 -13.55 -5.89
N LEU A 318 -0.87 -12.29 -6.17
CA LEU A 318 -1.78 -11.95 -7.28
C LEU A 318 -1.23 -12.38 -8.64
N VAL A 319 0.06 -12.11 -8.90
CA VAL A 319 0.70 -12.46 -10.19
C VAL A 319 0.80 -13.98 -10.34
N GLU A 320 1.18 -14.69 -9.28
CA GLU A 320 1.21 -16.16 -9.23
C GLU A 320 -0.17 -16.76 -9.54
N ALA A 321 -1.21 -16.32 -8.82
CA ALA A 321 -2.59 -16.75 -9.05
C ALA A 321 -3.07 -16.45 -10.48
N SER A 322 -2.73 -15.28 -11.02
CA SER A 322 -3.12 -14.85 -12.38
C SER A 322 -2.53 -15.75 -13.47
N LEU A 323 -1.25 -16.11 -13.34
CA LEU A 323 -0.58 -17.03 -14.27
C LEU A 323 -1.16 -18.44 -14.16
N LEU A 324 -1.39 -18.93 -12.93
CA LEU A 324 -1.99 -20.24 -12.69
C LEU A 324 -3.42 -20.34 -13.24
N LEU A 325 -4.23 -19.29 -13.11
CA LEU A 325 -5.57 -19.23 -13.68
C LEU A 325 -5.55 -19.10 -15.21
N ALA A 326 -4.64 -18.31 -15.78
CA ALA A 326 -4.47 -18.23 -17.24
C ALA A 326 -4.16 -19.61 -17.83
N HIS A 327 -3.30 -20.38 -17.15
CA HIS A 327 -2.93 -21.73 -17.57
C HIS A 327 -4.09 -22.73 -17.39
N SER A 328 -4.84 -22.68 -16.28
CA SER A 328 -6.00 -23.56 -16.07
C SER A 328 -7.17 -23.25 -17.02
N LYS A 329 -7.30 -22.00 -17.50
CA LYS A 329 -8.15 -21.61 -18.65
C LYS A 329 -7.64 -22.15 -20.01
N GLY A 330 -6.55 -22.92 -20.03
CA GLY A 330 -6.03 -23.59 -21.23
C GLY A 330 -5.07 -22.76 -22.09
N LYS A 331 -4.68 -21.56 -21.65
CA LYS A 331 -3.74 -20.70 -22.40
C LYS A 331 -2.32 -21.27 -22.32
N LYS A 332 -1.60 -21.25 -23.44
CA LYS A 332 -0.20 -21.66 -23.53
C LYS A 332 0.66 -20.41 -23.62
N PHE A 333 1.54 -20.18 -22.66
CA PHE A 333 2.44 -19.03 -22.62
C PHE A 333 3.71 -19.41 -21.87
N ASP A 334 4.75 -18.61 -22.07
CA ASP A 334 6.00 -18.73 -21.33
C ASP A 334 6.13 -17.58 -20.34
N VAL A 335 6.85 -17.78 -19.24
CA VAL A 335 7.06 -16.76 -18.20
C VAL A 335 8.54 -16.45 -18.06
N ILE A 336 8.90 -15.16 -18.10
CA ILE A 336 10.22 -14.67 -17.72
C ILE A 336 10.13 -14.06 -16.32
N ILE A 337 10.91 -14.56 -15.38
CA ILE A 337 11.00 -14.05 -14.01
C ILE A 337 12.32 -13.33 -13.86
N ILE A 338 12.27 -12.02 -13.61
CA ILE A 338 13.42 -11.23 -13.13
C ILE A 338 13.34 -11.17 -11.61
N ASP A 339 14.44 -11.32 -10.88
CA ASP A 339 14.45 -11.38 -9.42
C ASP A 339 15.50 -10.43 -8.80
N ASP A 340 15.33 -10.08 -7.52
CA ASP A 340 16.36 -9.38 -6.76
C ASP A 340 17.41 -10.39 -6.26
N PRO A 341 18.72 -10.18 -6.54
CA PRO A 341 19.80 -11.06 -6.10
C PRO A 341 19.84 -11.34 -4.59
N SER A 342 19.24 -10.47 -3.76
CA SER A 342 19.24 -10.53 -2.30
C SER A 342 17.94 -11.07 -1.67
N GLU A 343 16.86 -11.24 -2.45
CA GLU A 343 15.62 -11.87 -1.96
C GLU A 343 15.30 -13.19 -2.65
N GLN A 344 15.57 -13.31 -3.95
CA GLN A 344 15.44 -14.54 -4.74
C GLN A 344 14.07 -15.26 -4.61
N LYS A 345 12.99 -14.51 -4.37
CA LYS A 345 11.63 -15.06 -4.14
C LYS A 345 10.97 -15.57 -5.42
N GLY A 346 11.38 -15.04 -6.57
CA GLY A 346 11.01 -15.55 -7.89
C GLY A 346 11.42 -17.00 -8.10
N GLN A 347 12.39 -17.54 -7.36
CA GLN A 347 12.67 -18.99 -7.36
C GLN A 347 11.49 -19.83 -6.85
N ILE A 348 10.69 -19.30 -5.91
CA ILE A 348 9.50 -19.99 -5.40
C ILE A 348 8.45 -20.01 -6.52
N LEU A 349 8.19 -18.84 -7.13
CA LEU A 349 7.28 -18.71 -8.27
C LEU A 349 7.70 -19.64 -9.44
N ALA A 350 9.00 -19.67 -9.77
CA ALA A 350 9.54 -20.54 -10.82
C ALA A 350 9.21 -22.02 -10.58
N LYS A 351 9.43 -22.51 -9.34
CA LYS A 351 9.11 -23.89 -8.95
C LYS A 351 7.62 -24.17 -9.10
N THR A 352 6.77 -23.32 -8.55
CA THR A 352 5.30 -23.46 -8.61
C THR A 352 4.76 -23.47 -10.04
N LEU A 353 5.31 -22.65 -10.95
CA LEU A 353 4.91 -22.63 -12.36
C LEU A 353 5.42 -23.86 -13.13
N ILE A 354 6.66 -24.29 -12.88
CA ILE A 354 7.25 -25.50 -13.51
C ILE A 354 6.50 -26.76 -13.07
N GLU A 355 6.13 -26.88 -11.80
CA GLU A 355 5.30 -27.98 -11.27
C GLU A 355 3.92 -28.08 -11.94
N LYS A 356 3.44 -27.00 -12.54
CA LYS A 356 2.19 -26.94 -13.32
C LYS A 356 2.40 -27.10 -14.82
N GLY A 357 3.64 -27.29 -15.28
CA GLY A 357 3.97 -27.48 -16.70
C GLY A 357 4.10 -26.19 -17.52
N ILE A 358 4.17 -25.02 -16.86
CA ILE A 358 4.42 -23.74 -17.52
C ILE A 358 5.93 -23.60 -17.74
N ARG A 359 6.35 -23.16 -18.93
CA ARG A 359 7.78 -22.93 -19.21
C ARG A 359 8.23 -21.61 -18.58
N VAL A 360 9.35 -21.67 -17.86
CA VAL A 360 9.90 -20.52 -17.12
C VAL A 360 11.35 -20.28 -17.52
N THR A 361 11.67 -19.02 -17.79
CA THR A 361 13.05 -18.50 -17.83
C THR A 361 13.26 -17.66 -16.57
N TYR A 362 14.28 -17.99 -15.77
CA TYR A 362 14.59 -17.29 -14.52
C TYR A 362 15.90 -16.51 -14.65
N SER A 363 15.86 -15.23 -14.29
CA SER A 363 17.01 -14.33 -14.19
C SER A 363 17.13 -13.88 -12.73
N GLY A 364 18.18 -14.32 -12.04
CA GLY A 364 18.41 -13.97 -10.63
C GLY A 364 18.94 -12.55 -10.41
N ASP A 365 19.12 -11.78 -11.48
CA ASP A 365 19.56 -10.40 -11.49
C ASP A 365 19.00 -9.63 -12.71
N PHE A 366 19.32 -8.33 -12.77
CA PHE A 366 18.92 -7.39 -13.81
C PHE A 366 19.86 -7.33 -15.02
N GLY A 367 20.96 -8.10 -15.05
CA GLY A 367 22.02 -8.00 -16.06
C GLY A 367 21.53 -8.26 -17.49
N ALA A 368 20.49 -9.08 -17.64
CA ALA A 368 19.82 -9.37 -18.91
C ALA A 368 18.44 -8.70 -19.05
N LEU A 369 18.10 -7.70 -18.21
CA LEU A 369 16.77 -7.07 -18.17
C LEU A 369 16.28 -6.63 -19.56
N GLN A 370 17.10 -5.89 -20.31
CA GLN A 370 16.70 -5.33 -21.60
C GLN A 370 16.35 -6.43 -22.62
N SER A 371 17.19 -7.45 -22.75
CA SER A 371 16.92 -8.60 -23.64
C SER A 371 15.70 -9.41 -23.21
N HIS A 372 15.47 -9.58 -21.90
CA HIS A 372 14.28 -10.25 -21.38
C HIS A 372 12.99 -9.45 -21.65
N VAL A 373 13.05 -8.12 -21.51
CA VAL A 373 11.94 -7.22 -21.84
C VAL A 373 11.66 -7.19 -23.35
N GLU A 374 12.70 -7.20 -24.19
CA GLU A 374 12.57 -7.28 -25.65
C GLU A 374 11.78 -8.53 -26.08
N LEU A 375 12.06 -9.68 -25.45
CA LEU A 375 11.37 -10.96 -25.68
C LEU A 375 9.93 -10.99 -25.14
N ALA A 376 9.60 -10.20 -24.13
CA ALA A 376 8.28 -10.19 -23.51
C ALA A 376 7.21 -9.56 -24.41
N ASN A 377 5.97 -10.04 -24.32
CA ASN A 377 4.80 -9.37 -24.93
C ASN A 377 4.14 -8.39 -23.95
N ILE A 378 4.03 -8.79 -22.68
CA ILE A 378 3.44 -7.99 -21.61
C ILE A 378 4.27 -8.14 -20.33
N VAL A 379 4.17 -7.16 -19.44
CA VAL A 379 4.73 -7.20 -18.08
C VAL A 379 3.59 -7.19 -17.07
N LEU A 380 3.60 -8.14 -16.11
CA LEU A 380 2.70 -8.13 -14.95
C LEU A 380 3.51 -7.83 -13.68
N LEU A 381 3.13 -6.76 -12.98
CA LEU A 381 3.76 -6.32 -11.74
C LEU A 381 2.75 -6.35 -10.58
N GLY A 382 3.14 -6.92 -9.45
CA GLY A 382 2.37 -6.81 -8.20
C GLY A 382 2.62 -5.47 -7.50
N SER A 383 1.59 -4.93 -6.85
CA SER A 383 1.65 -3.68 -6.10
C SER A 383 1.60 -3.92 -4.58
N GLU A 384 2.41 -3.17 -3.83
CA GLU A 384 2.29 -3.06 -2.37
C GLU A 384 1.52 -1.79 -1.96
N GLY A 385 1.19 -0.93 -2.95
CA GLY A 385 0.45 0.31 -2.78
C GLY A 385 0.35 1.15 -4.06
N MET A 386 -0.69 1.98 -4.14
CA MET A 386 -0.80 3.02 -5.16
C MET A 386 -1.00 4.39 -4.49
N PHE A 387 -0.16 5.35 -4.85
CA PHE A 387 -0.31 6.74 -4.45
C PHE A 387 -1.39 7.45 -5.26
N SER A 388 -1.94 8.55 -4.73
CA SER A 388 -3.07 9.27 -5.35
C SER A 388 -2.71 9.96 -6.67
N ASN A 389 -1.42 10.24 -6.92
CA ASN A 389 -0.89 10.66 -8.23
C ASN A 389 -0.77 9.52 -9.26
N GLY A 390 -1.10 8.28 -8.90
CA GLY A 390 -0.99 7.11 -9.76
C GLY A 390 0.39 6.45 -9.77
N ALA A 391 1.33 6.89 -8.92
CA ALA A 391 2.62 6.24 -8.77
C ALA A 391 2.49 4.91 -8.00
N LEU A 392 3.20 3.88 -8.46
CA LEU A 392 3.22 2.54 -7.87
C LEU A 392 4.27 2.45 -6.77
N TYR A 393 3.84 2.01 -5.60
CA TYR A 393 4.71 1.53 -4.54
C TYR A 393 4.93 0.03 -4.72
N GLY A 394 6.15 -0.35 -5.13
CA GLY A 394 6.54 -1.73 -5.46
C GLY A 394 7.77 -2.17 -4.67
N ARG A 395 8.21 -3.43 -4.85
CA ARG A 395 9.50 -3.89 -4.33
C ARG A 395 10.62 -3.18 -5.07
N ALA A 396 11.70 -2.80 -4.38
CA ALA A 396 12.84 -2.12 -5.00
C ALA A 396 13.32 -2.88 -6.24
N GLY A 397 13.29 -2.24 -7.42
CA GLY A 397 13.52 -2.87 -8.72
C GLY A 397 12.27 -2.93 -9.62
N THR A 398 11.08 -2.68 -9.07
CA THR A 398 9.83 -2.59 -9.85
C THR A 398 9.86 -1.41 -10.83
N CYS A 399 10.52 -0.32 -10.45
CA CYS A 399 10.72 0.86 -11.29
C CYS A 399 11.64 0.56 -12.47
N ASP A 400 12.76 -0.14 -12.25
CA ASP A 400 13.72 -0.52 -13.30
C ASP A 400 13.06 -1.39 -14.38
N VAL A 401 12.25 -2.38 -13.97
CA VAL A 401 11.49 -3.22 -14.91
C VAL A 401 10.47 -2.40 -15.70
N ALA A 402 9.75 -1.47 -15.06
CA ALA A 402 8.76 -0.64 -15.73
C ALA A 402 9.39 0.37 -16.71
N ILE A 403 10.55 0.94 -16.39
CA ILE A 403 11.31 1.83 -17.29
C ILE A 403 11.76 1.05 -18.52
N ALA A 404 12.44 -0.10 -18.34
CA ALA A 404 12.89 -0.92 -19.46
C ALA A 404 11.72 -1.38 -20.36
N ALA A 405 10.58 -1.74 -19.76
CA ALA A 405 9.35 -2.09 -20.46
C ALA A 405 8.82 -0.93 -21.30
N LYS A 406 8.79 0.29 -20.73
CA LYS A 406 8.35 1.50 -21.43
C LYS A 406 9.25 1.82 -22.62
N ASP A 407 10.57 1.74 -22.46
CA ASP A 407 11.55 2.00 -23.51
C ASP A 407 11.40 1.02 -24.70
N HIS A 408 10.99 -0.21 -24.42
CA HIS A 408 10.67 -1.24 -25.43
C HIS A 408 9.21 -1.23 -25.93
N GLY A 409 8.41 -0.22 -25.54
CA GLY A 409 7.00 -0.10 -25.92
C GLY A 409 6.10 -1.24 -25.41
N LYS A 410 6.52 -1.94 -24.35
CA LYS A 410 5.79 -3.08 -23.76
C LYS A 410 4.70 -2.60 -22.81
N GLN A 411 3.59 -3.32 -22.78
CA GLN A 411 2.51 -3.00 -21.85
C GLN A 411 2.84 -3.43 -20.42
N VAL A 412 2.71 -2.50 -19.47
CA VAL A 412 2.88 -2.76 -18.03
C VAL A 412 1.51 -2.76 -17.36
N TYR A 413 1.11 -3.93 -16.87
CA TYR A 413 -0.09 -4.12 -16.05
C TYR A 413 0.30 -4.24 -14.58
N THR A 414 -0.28 -3.39 -13.75
CA THR A 414 -0.09 -3.38 -12.30
C THR A 414 -1.30 -4.02 -11.63
N LEU A 415 -1.08 -5.04 -10.81
CA LEU A 415 -2.14 -5.70 -10.04
C LEU A 415 -2.18 -5.10 -8.63
N CYS A 416 -3.31 -4.54 -8.20
CA CYS A 416 -3.45 -3.87 -6.91
C CYS A 416 -4.88 -3.97 -6.37
N GLU A 417 -5.04 -4.43 -5.13
CA GLU A 417 -6.31 -4.39 -4.40
C GLU A 417 -6.63 -2.96 -3.97
N THR A 418 -7.91 -2.55 -4.03
CA THR A 418 -8.26 -1.17 -3.67
C THR A 418 -7.87 -0.75 -2.25
N ILE A 419 -7.76 -1.71 -1.33
CA ILE A 419 -7.37 -1.45 0.06
C ILE A 419 -5.90 -0.98 0.20
N ASN A 420 -5.06 -1.24 -0.81
CA ASN A 420 -3.67 -0.78 -0.88
C ASN A 420 -3.52 0.64 -1.47
N ILE A 421 -4.61 1.28 -1.95
CA ILE A 421 -4.59 2.67 -2.44
C ILE A 421 -4.50 3.66 -1.26
N THR A 422 -3.74 4.75 -1.42
CA THR A 422 -3.62 5.82 -0.41
C THR A 422 -3.87 7.21 -0.99
N GLU A 423 -4.41 8.13 -0.17
CA GLU A 423 -4.52 9.56 -0.50
C GLU A 423 -3.15 10.25 -0.65
N ARG A 424 -2.09 9.66 -0.08
CA ARG A 424 -0.74 10.22 -0.10
C ARG A 424 -0.20 10.28 -1.54
N VAL A 425 0.68 11.24 -1.76
CA VAL A 425 1.48 11.40 -2.99
C VAL A 425 2.92 11.09 -2.66
N SER A 426 3.61 10.33 -3.52
CA SER A 426 5.07 10.25 -3.53
C SER A 426 5.61 10.57 -4.92
N THR A 427 6.74 11.26 -4.96
CA THR A 427 7.49 11.59 -6.18
C THR A 427 8.84 10.89 -6.25
N ASP A 428 9.25 10.24 -5.17
CA ASP A 428 10.56 9.65 -4.97
C ASP A 428 10.48 8.38 -4.10
N SER A 429 11.53 7.57 -4.11
CA SER A 429 11.63 6.32 -3.36
C SER A 429 12.17 6.49 -1.93
N LEU A 430 12.34 7.70 -1.41
CA LEU A 430 12.95 7.98 -0.09
C LEU A 430 11.95 8.55 0.93
N THR A 431 10.88 9.20 0.49
CA THR A 431 9.85 9.79 1.37
C THR A 431 9.05 8.71 2.12
N PHE A 432 8.73 7.59 1.46
CA PHE A 432 8.11 6.43 2.08
C PHE A 432 8.93 5.19 1.75
N ASN A 433 9.70 4.67 2.70
CA ASN A 433 10.44 3.42 2.53
C ASN A 433 10.80 2.74 3.86
N GLU A 434 11.25 1.49 3.76
CA GLU A 434 11.76 0.67 4.85
C GLU A 434 13.17 0.16 4.47
N ILE A 435 14.11 0.22 5.42
CA ILE A 435 15.45 -0.37 5.28
C ILE A 435 15.42 -1.82 5.77
N HIS A 436 16.02 -2.73 5.01
CA HIS A 436 16.16 -4.12 5.41
C HIS A 436 17.16 -4.26 6.58
N PRO A 437 16.78 -4.81 7.74
CA PRO A 437 17.64 -4.82 8.94
C PRO A 437 18.94 -5.62 8.75
N ASP A 438 18.88 -6.81 8.15
CA ASP A 438 20.08 -7.65 7.95
C ASP A 438 20.97 -7.20 6.77
N HIS A 439 20.50 -6.27 5.94
CA HIS A 439 21.23 -5.72 4.79
C HIS A 439 21.55 -4.24 5.02
N CYS A 440 21.97 -3.91 6.26
CA CYS A 440 22.36 -2.57 6.69
C CYS A 440 23.74 -2.60 7.35
N SER A 441 24.67 -1.80 6.83
CA SER A 441 26.06 -1.70 7.28
C SER A 441 26.52 -0.24 7.27
N SER A 442 27.70 0.06 7.82
CA SER A 442 28.28 1.41 7.81
C SER A 442 28.71 1.92 6.42
N LYS A 443 28.62 1.08 5.37
CA LYS A 443 28.98 1.44 3.98
C LYS A 443 27.79 1.46 3.03
N SER A 444 26.75 0.69 3.32
CA SER A 444 25.59 0.50 2.47
C SER A 444 24.41 -0.05 3.25
N PHE A 445 23.21 0.33 2.83
CA PHE A 445 21.95 -0.22 3.32
C PHE A 445 21.02 -0.51 2.13
N ARG A 446 20.12 -1.49 2.27
CA ARG A 446 19.14 -1.85 1.24
C ARG A 446 17.76 -1.29 1.57
N LEU A 447 17.19 -0.54 0.63
CA LEU A 447 15.76 -0.19 0.61
C LEU A 447 14.94 -1.39 0.16
N LEU A 448 13.75 -1.58 0.74
CA LEU A 448 12.85 -2.68 0.38
C LEU A 448 11.91 -2.36 -0.79
N TYR A 449 11.59 -1.09 -0.96
CA TYR A 449 10.55 -0.63 -1.88
C TYR A 449 11.08 0.45 -2.83
N ASP A 450 10.36 0.71 -3.91
CA ASP A 450 10.55 1.86 -4.78
C ASP A 450 9.21 2.51 -5.16
N THR A 451 9.30 3.72 -5.74
CA THR A 451 8.15 4.43 -6.31
C THR A 451 8.33 4.54 -7.82
N THR A 452 7.49 3.86 -8.58
CA THR A 452 7.45 3.92 -10.05
C THR A 452 6.45 4.99 -10.50
N PRO A 453 6.87 6.05 -11.22
CA PRO A 453 5.96 7.06 -11.75
C PRO A 453 4.89 6.47 -12.69
N SER A 454 3.72 7.13 -12.71
CA SER A 454 2.55 6.75 -13.53
C SER A 454 2.85 6.53 -15.01
N ASP A 455 3.86 7.22 -15.53
CA ASP A 455 4.14 7.33 -16.97
C ASP A 455 4.80 6.06 -17.54
N TYR A 456 5.43 5.25 -16.68
CA TYR A 456 5.99 3.93 -17.00
C TYR A 456 4.97 2.80 -16.84
N LEU A 457 3.89 3.06 -16.12
CA LEU A 457 2.75 2.18 -15.98
C LEU A 457 1.74 2.49 -17.08
N SER A 458 0.81 1.57 -17.35
CA SER A 458 -0.21 1.85 -18.37
C SER A 458 -1.60 1.32 -18.06
N ILE A 459 -1.75 0.20 -17.34
CA ILE A 459 -3.04 -0.23 -16.79
C ILE A 459 -2.86 -0.71 -15.34
N VAL A 460 -3.70 -0.20 -14.44
CA VAL A 460 -3.87 -0.72 -13.08
C VAL A 460 -5.13 -1.59 -13.06
N ILE A 461 -4.98 -2.87 -12.71
CA ILE A 461 -6.08 -3.81 -12.56
C ILE A 461 -6.46 -3.88 -11.08
N THR A 462 -7.70 -3.49 -10.79
CA THR A 462 -8.33 -3.58 -9.46
C THR A 462 -9.61 -4.41 -9.54
N GLU A 463 -10.15 -4.81 -8.39
CA GLU A 463 -11.41 -5.53 -8.30
C GLU A 463 -12.60 -4.70 -8.83
N ILE A 464 -12.56 -3.36 -8.67
CA ILE A 464 -13.57 -2.45 -9.21
C ILE A 464 -13.45 -2.32 -10.73
N SER A 465 -12.26 -1.99 -11.24
CA SER A 465 -12.05 -1.73 -12.67
C SER A 465 -10.58 -1.79 -13.06
N SER A 466 -10.32 -2.11 -14.33
CA SER A 466 -9.04 -1.82 -14.98
C SER A 466 -9.04 -0.35 -15.42
N ALA A 467 -8.07 0.44 -14.95
CA ALA A 467 -8.03 1.89 -15.15
C ALA A 467 -6.61 2.39 -15.49
N GLN A 468 -6.50 3.61 -16.00
CA GLN A 468 -5.20 4.28 -16.11
C GLN A 468 -4.66 4.64 -14.72
N PRO A 469 -3.34 4.62 -14.48
CA PRO A 469 -2.74 4.91 -13.17
C PRO A 469 -3.19 6.25 -12.57
N THR A 470 -3.28 7.31 -13.39
CA THR A 470 -3.74 8.64 -12.97
C THR A 470 -5.19 8.68 -12.50
N SER A 471 -6.00 7.68 -12.83
CA SER A 471 -7.41 7.56 -12.41
C SER A 471 -7.59 6.88 -11.05
N VAL A 472 -6.51 6.41 -10.40
CA VAL A 472 -6.58 5.75 -9.08
C VAL A 472 -7.22 6.64 -8.01
N SER A 473 -6.99 7.96 -8.03
CA SER A 473 -7.68 8.92 -7.16
C SER A 473 -9.21 8.90 -7.27
N TYR A 474 -9.77 8.55 -8.43
CA TYR A 474 -11.22 8.42 -8.62
C TYR A 474 -11.76 7.10 -8.04
N LEU A 475 -10.97 6.03 -8.10
CA LEU A 475 -11.31 4.77 -7.43
C LEU A 475 -11.36 4.97 -5.91
N LEU A 476 -10.42 5.73 -5.35
CA LEU A 476 -10.39 6.03 -3.92
C LEU A 476 -11.68 6.74 -3.45
N ARG A 477 -12.16 7.75 -4.19
CA ARG A 477 -13.42 8.44 -3.86
C ARG A 477 -14.62 7.49 -3.87
N LYS A 478 -14.73 6.61 -4.87
CA LYS A 478 -15.80 5.59 -4.92
C LYS A 478 -15.81 4.67 -3.71
N LEU A 479 -14.65 4.36 -3.13
CA LEU A 479 -14.57 3.56 -1.91
C LEU A 479 -15.08 4.34 -0.70
N GLU A 480 -14.82 5.64 -0.63
CA GLU A 480 -15.27 6.49 0.48
C GLU A 480 -16.78 6.75 0.42
N ASP A 481 -17.34 6.95 -0.77
CA ASP A 481 -18.79 7.04 -1.00
C ASP A 481 -19.55 5.73 -0.67
N SER A 482 -18.84 4.62 -0.44
CA SER A 482 -19.39 3.29 -0.16
C SER A 482 -19.25 2.83 1.31
N ASN A 483 -18.81 3.70 2.24
CA ASN A 483 -18.55 3.39 3.68
C ASN A 483 -19.34 4.24 4.69
#